data_AF-A0A449BJP6-F1
#
_entry.id   AF-A0A449BJP6-F1
#
_cell.length_a   1.000
_cell.length_b   1.000
_cell.length_c   1.000
_cell.angle_alpha   90.00
_cell.angle_beta   90.00
_cell.angle_gamma   90.00
#
_symmetry.space_group_name_H-M   'P 1'
#
loop_
_entity.id
_entity.type
_entity.pdbx_description
1 polymer ?
#
loop_
_entity_poly.entity_id
_entity_poly.type
_entity_poly.pdbx_seq_one_letter_code
_entity_poly.pdbx_strand_id
1 'polypeptide(L)'
;MKTLVKHLNTFEEINLKLKNETDLNKIRFHIDTLCKYLEQNHLLDKNYVANSKIFLKAEKDLSIINELDFERLISFLTMIYRIDFVDGNADAYIIYYKNGMIHAILNRLVKILHDTL
;
A
#
# COMPACT_ATOMS: atom_id res chain seq x y z
N MET A 1 -10.96 18.14 -4.22
CA MET A 1 -9.66 18.80 -4.48
C MET A 1 -8.74 18.77 -3.27
N LYS A 2 -8.99 19.51 -2.16
CA LYS A 2 -8.12 19.50 -0.96
C LYS A 2 -7.82 18.11 -0.39
N THR A 3 -8.82 17.22 -0.37
CA THR A 3 -8.67 15.83 0.12
C THR A 3 -7.77 14.97 -0.79
N LEU A 4 -7.89 15.11 -2.11
CA LEU A 4 -7.06 14.35 -3.06
C LEU A 4 -5.58 14.76 -2.97
N VAL A 5 -5.32 16.08 -2.85
CA VAL A 5 -3.96 16.60 -2.60
C VAL A 5 -3.38 16.05 -1.29
N LYS A 6 -4.19 15.94 -0.23
CA LYS A 6 -3.76 15.32 1.04
C LYS A 6 -3.35 13.86 0.83
N HIS A 7 -4.14 13.06 0.11
CA HIS A 7 -3.81 11.66 -0.17
C HIS A 7 -2.52 11.52 -0.98
N LEU A 8 -2.40 12.35 -2.03
CA LEU A 8 -1.21 12.36 -2.88
C LEU A 8 0.04 12.64 -2.05
N ASN A 9 0.06 13.74 -1.30
CA ASN A 9 1.22 14.15 -0.50
C ASN A 9 1.61 13.07 0.51
N THR A 10 0.64 12.42 1.16
CA THR A 10 0.91 11.33 2.11
C THR A 10 1.53 10.12 1.42
N PHE A 11 1.00 9.68 0.28
CA PHE A 11 1.54 8.54 -0.44
C PHE A 11 2.95 8.81 -1.00
N GLU A 12 3.21 10.02 -1.48
CA GLU A 12 4.54 10.43 -1.92
C GLU A 12 5.54 10.45 -0.77
N GLU A 13 5.18 11.05 0.36
CA GLU A 13 6.04 11.15 1.54
C GLU A 13 6.45 9.77 2.06
N ILE A 14 5.48 8.85 2.20
CA ILE A 14 5.74 7.50 2.69
C ILE A 14 6.58 6.71 1.69
N ASN A 15 6.27 6.81 0.39
CA ASN A 15 7.04 6.12 -0.64
C ASN A 15 8.51 6.61 -0.67
N LEU A 16 8.74 7.92 -0.50
CA LEU A 16 10.08 8.48 -0.40
C LEU A 16 10.84 7.97 0.83
N LYS A 17 10.18 7.92 2.00
CA LYS A 17 10.78 7.36 3.22
C LYS A 17 11.17 5.89 3.01
N LEU A 18 10.28 5.09 2.45
CA LEU A 18 10.53 3.67 2.19
C LEU A 18 11.66 3.42 1.18
N LYS A 19 11.84 4.28 0.18
CA LYS A 19 12.91 4.16 -0.84
C LYS A 19 14.30 4.37 -0.26
N ASN A 20 14.42 5.20 0.77
CA ASN A 20 15.70 5.62 1.34
C ASN A 20 16.03 4.91 2.66
N GLU A 21 15.14 4.06 3.17
CA GLU A 21 15.31 3.38 4.44
C GLU A 21 15.87 1.96 4.27
N THR A 22 16.78 1.58 5.15
CA THR A 22 17.39 0.24 5.17
C THR A 22 17.16 -0.49 6.50
N ASP A 23 16.79 0.24 7.56
CA ASP A 23 16.42 -0.31 8.85
C ASP A 23 15.01 -0.90 8.78
N LEU A 24 14.90 -2.22 9.00
CA LEU A 24 13.63 -2.95 8.93
C LEU A 24 12.61 -2.47 9.98
N ASN A 25 13.04 -2.02 11.16
CA ASN A 25 12.13 -1.50 12.17
C ASN A 25 11.54 -0.16 11.73
N LYS A 26 12.35 0.69 11.09
CA LYS A 26 11.86 1.96 10.53
C LYS A 26 10.95 1.74 9.32
N ILE A 27 11.27 0.76 8.46
CA ILE A 27 10.38 0.34 7.36
C ILE A 27 9.02 -0.10 7.92
N ARG A 28 9.01 -0.99 8.93
CA ARG A 28 7.76 -1.40 9.61
C ARG A 28 7.00 -0.19 10.15
N PHE A 29 7.68 0.72 10.82
CA PHE A 29 7.06 1.95 11.35
C PHE A 29 6.44 2.83 10.24
N HIS A 30 7.10 2.98 9.10
CA HIS A 30 6.56 3.74 7.97
C HIS A 30 5.34 3.07 7.33
N ILE A 31 5.34 1.74 7.21
CA ILE A 31 4.19 0.98 6.70
C ILE A 31 3.03 1.03 7.71
N ASP A 32 3.31 0.91 9.01
CA ASP A 32 2.29 1.07 10.06
C ASP A 32 1.67 2.48 10.04
N THR A 33 2.49 3.51 9.80
CA THR A 33 2.01 4.89 9.62
C THR A 33 1.08 5.01 8.41
N LEU A 34 1.39 4.35 7.30
CA LEU A 34 0.51 4.26 6.13
C LEU A 34 -0.83 3.61 6.49
N CYS A 35 -0.81 2.47 7.18
CA CYS A 35 -2.02 1.73 7.53
C CYS A 35 -2.92 2.53 8.49
N LYS A 36 -2.35 3.18 9.50
CA LYS A 36 -3.06 4.10 10.40
C LYS A 36 -3.69 5.27 9.65
N TYR A 37 -2.97 5.83 8.68
CA TYR A 37 -3.52 6.87 7.83
C TYR A 37 -4.74 6.38 7.03
N LEU A 38 -4.66 5.20 6.41
CA LEU A 38 -5.78 4.62 5.68
C LEU A 38 -7.00 4.41 6.58
N GLU A 39 -6.79 3.94 7.80
CA GLU A 39 -7.84 3.76 8.80
C GLU A 39 -8.51 5.08 9.19
N GLN A 40 -7.72 6.08 9.57
CA GLN A 40 -8.19 7.39 10.01
C GLN A 40 -8.93 8.18 8.93
N ASN A 41 -8.63 7.91 7.66
CA ASN A 41 -9.31 8.55 6.53
C ASN A 41 -10.39 7.65 5.91
N HIS A 42 -10.77 6.55 6.56
CA HIS A 42 -11.80 5.61 6.11
C HIS A 42 -11.55 5.03 4.71
N LEU A 43 -10.27 4.84 4.36
CA LEU A 43 -9.86 4.30 3.07
C LEU A 43 -9.78 2.78 3.08
N LEU A 44 -9.72 2.11 4.23
CA LEU A 44 -9.62 0.65 4.27
C LEU A 44 -10.83 -0.02 3.60
N ASP A 45 -10.54 -0.91 2.65
CA ASP A 45 -11.56 -1.66 1.92
C ASP A 45 -12.11 -2.81 2.78
N LYS A 46 -13.41 -2.82 3.04
CA LYS A 46 -14.07 -3.89 3.82
C LYS A 46 -14.20 -5.21 3.04
N ASN A 47 -14.15 -5.15 1.71
CA ASN A 47 -14.34 -6.27 0.81
C ASN A 47 -13.03 -6.73 0.16
N TYR A 48 -11.88 -6.39 0.76
CA TYR A 48 -10.54 -6.64 0.21
C TYR A 48 -10.30 -8.11 -0.20
N VAL A 49 -10.94 -9.06 0.47
CA VAL A 49 -10.86 -10.51 0.19
C VAL A 49 -11.33 -10.86 -1.22
N ALA A 50 -12.26 -10.07 -1.80
CA ALA A 50 -12.71 -10.26 -3.18
C ALA A 50 -11.57 -10.13 -4.20
N ASN A 51 -10.52 -9.38 -3.85
CA ASN A 51 -9.33 -9.15 -4.68
C ASN A 51 -8.18 -10.13 -4.40
N SER A 52 -8.38 -11.14 -3.54
CA SER A 52 -7.34 -12.14 -3.18
C SER A 52 -6.71 -12.85 -4.39
N LYS A 53 -7.51 -13.25 -5.37
CA LYS A 53 -7.00 -13.93 -6.57
C LYS A 53 -6.04 -13.06 -7.38
N ILE A 54 -6.32 -11.77 -7.51
CA ILE A 54 -5.45 -10.85 -8.26
C ILE A 54 -4.27 -10.39 -7.41
N PHE A 55 -4.44 -10.29 -6.09
CA PHE A 55 -3.35 -10.07 -5.14
C PHE A 55 -2.27 -11.14 -5.27
N LEU A 56 -2.65 -12.43 -5.20
CA LEU A 56 -1.71 -13.55 -5.35
C LEU A 56 -1.02 -13.61 -6.73
N LYS A 57 -1.68 -13.09 -7.78
CA LYS A 57 -1.04 -12.93 -9.08
C LYS A 57 -0.01 -11.82 -9.06
N ALA A 58 -0.35 -10.69 -8.45
CA ALA A 58 0.55 -9.54 -8.31
C ALA A 58 1.80 -9.86 -7.46
N GLU A 59 1.71 -10.79 -6.50
CA GLU A 59 2.88 -11.29 -5.78
C GLU A 59 3.93 -11.94 -6.69
N LYS A 60 3.49 -12.55 -7.79
CA LYS A 60 4.35 -13.23 -8.78
C LYS A 60 4.75 -12.32 -9.93
N ASP A 61 3.90 -11.35 -10.24
CA ASP A 61 4.09 -10.41 -11.34
C ASP A 61 3.58 -9.02 -10.95
N LEU A 62 4.51 -8.16 -10.54
CA LEU A 62 4.21 -6.78 -10.14
C LEU A 62 3.68 -5.92 -11.29
N SER A 63 3.86 -6.33 -12.56
CA SER A 63 3.40 -5.52 -13.70
C SER A 63 1.88 -5.35 -13.69
N ILE A 64 1.15 -6.33 -13.15
CA ILE A 64 -0.31 -6.32 -12.95
C ILE A 64 -0.75 -5.08 -12.17
N ILE A 65 0.06 -4.62 -11.21
CA ILE A 65 -0.27 -3.47 -10.35
C ILE A 65 -0.48 -2.20 -11.19
N ASN A 66 0.24 -2.04 -12.31
CA ASN A 66 0.12 -0.86 -13.16
C ASN A 66 -1.24 -0.73 -13.84
N GLU A 67 -1.98 -1.83 -13.97
CA GLU A 67 -3.29 -1.87 -14.61
C GLU A 67 -4.44 -1.71 -13.60
N LEU A 68 -4.14 -1.75 -12.30
CA LEU A 68 -5.16 -1.66 -11.26
C LEU A 68 -5.65 -0.22 -11.07
N ASP A 69 -6.92 -0.11 -10.70
CA ASP A 69 -7.58 1.11 -10.26
C ASP A 69 -7.28 1.41 -8.78
N PHE A 70 -7.68 2.61 -8.34
CA PHE A 70 -7.45 3.08 -6.98
C PHE A 70 -8.01 2.12 -5.93
N GLU A 71 -9.25 1.65 -6.09
CA GLU A 71 -9.93 0.81 -5.11
C GLU A 71 -9.19 -0.53 -4.91
N ARG A 72 -8.79 -1.20 -5.99
CA ARG A 72 -8.05 -2.48 -5.90
C ARG A 72 -6.69 -2.33 -5.24
N LEU A 73 -5.99 -1.22 -5.50
CA LEU A 73 -4.71 -0.91 -4.86
C LEU A 73 -4.88 -0.70 -3.34
N ILE A 74 -5.96 -0.01 -2.96
CA ILE A 74 -6.35 0.13 -1.55
C ILE A 74 -6.74 -1.22 -0.93
N SER A 75 -7.43 -2.09 -1.66
CA SER A 75 -7.68 -3.47 -1.20
C SER A 75 -6.39 -4.22 -0.92
N PHE A 76 -5.36 -4.05 -1.75
CA PHE A 76 -4.06 -4.72 -1.55
C PHE A 76 -3.38 -4.23 -0.28
N LEU A 77 -3.31 -2.91 -0.06
CA LEU A 77 -2.77 -2.35 1.20
C LEU A 77 -3.58 -2.82 2.42
N THR A 78 -4.89 -2.91 2.28
CA THR A 78 -5.76 -3.43 3.35
C THR A 78 -5.48 -4.89 3.64
N MET A 79 -5.23 -5.71 2.61
CA MET A 79 -4.88 -7.13 2.79
C MET A 79 -3.54 -7.29 3.51
N ILE A 80 -2.51 -6.55 3.08
CA ILE A 80 -1.19 -6.54 3.73
C ILE A 80 -1.34 -6.14 5.21
N TYR A 81 -2.10 -5.08 5.49
CA TYR A 81 -2.40 -4.65 6.85
C TYR A 81 -3.08 -5.75 7.67
N ARG A 82 -4.10 -6.42 7.11
CA ARG A 82 -4.84 -7.45 7.83
C ARG A 82 -4.02 -8.70 8.09
N ILE A 83 -3.12 -9.09 7.20
CA ILE A 83 -2.20 -10.21 7.44
C ILE A 83 -1.31 -9.90 8.64
N ASP A 84 -0.66 -8.72 8.65
CA ASP A 84 0.26 -8.35 9.73
C ASP A 84 -0.46 -8.07 11.06
N PHE A 85 -1.69 -7.53 11.01
CA PHE A 85 -2.52 -7.30 12.18
C PHE A 85 -2.99 -8.61 12.84
N VAL A 86 -3.35 -9.61 12.04
CA VAL A 86 -3.83 -10.91 12.54
C VAL A 86 -2.67 -11.77 13.02
N ASP A 87 -1.53 -11.72 12.33
CA ASP A 87 -0.32 -12.43 12.73
C ASP A 87 0.90 -11.51 12.57
N GLY A 88 1.27 -10.83 13.65
CA GLY A 88 2.46 -9.97 13.68
C GLY A 88 3.79 -10.73 13.50
N ASN A 89 3.77 -12.07 13.56
CA ASN A 89 4.93 -12.90 13.21
C ASN A 89 4.99 -13.23 11.71
N ALA A 90 3.92 -13.00 10.95
CA ALA A 90 3.92 -13.19 9.50
C ALA A 90 4.86 -12.21 8.80
N ASP A 91 5.16 -11.08 9.43
CA ASP A 91 6.04 -10.03 8.91
C ASP A 91 5.65 -9.57 7.49
N ALA A 92 4.35 -9.49 7.25
CA ALA A 92 3.79 -9.21 5.94
C ALA A 92 4.29 -7.87 5.41
N TYR A 93 4.43 -6.87 6.29
CA TYR A 93 5.01 -5.58 5.95
C TYR A 93 6.39 -5.73 5.30
N ILE A 94 7.29 -6.50 5.90
CA ILE A 94 8.64 -6.68 5.38
C ILE A 94 8.65 -7.59 4.15
N ILE A 95 7.82 -8.63 4.11
CA ILE A 95 7.69 -9.51 2.93
C ILE A 95 7.29 -8.69 1.70
N TYR A 96 6.21 -7.90 1.81
CA TYR A 96 5.67 -7.11 0.69
C TYR A 96 6.44 -5.83 0.41
N TYR A 97 7.25 -5.36 1.37
CA TYR A 97 8.26 -4.35 1.11
C TYR A 97 9.40 -4.93 0.26
N LYS A 98 10.01 -6.05 0.70
CA LYS A 98 11.17 -6.66 0.05
C LYS A 98 10.86 -7.19 -1.34
N ASN A 99 9.65 -7.70 -1.58
CA ASN A 99 9.24 -8.13 -2.91
C ASN A 99 8.86 -6.97 -3.84
N GLY A 100 8.90 -5.71 -3.37
CA GLY A 100 8.62 -4.52 -4.16
C GLY A 100 7.14 -4.16 -4.32
N MET A 101 6.22 -4.97 -3.78
CA MET A 101 4.78 -4.80 -3.97
C MET A 101 4.26 -3.50 -3.33
N ILE A 102 4.71 -3.15 -2.12
CA ILE A 102 4.31 -1.89 -1.47
C ILE A 102 4.74 -0.68 -2.30
N HIS A 103 5.96 -0.70 -2.86
CA HIS A 103 6.45 0.37 -3.73
C HIS A 103 5.65 0.45 -5.03
N ALA A 104 5.36 -0.67 -5.68
CA ALA A 104 4.56 -0.70 -6.89
C ALA A 104 3.17 -0.12 -6.66
N ILE A 105 2.52 -0.48 -5.54
CA ILE A 105 1.21 0.05 -5.15
C ILE A 105 1.27 1.56 -4.95
N LEU A 106 2.22 2.05 -4.13
CA LEU A 106 2.35 3.48 -3.85
C LEU A 106 2.67 4.29 -5.10
N ASN A 107 3.59 3.83 -5.95
CA ASN A 107 3.90 4.49 -7.23
C ASN A 107 2.66 4.60 -8.11
N ARG A 108 1.84 3.54 -8.18
CA ARG A 108 0.62 3.55 -8.98
C ARG A 108 -0.46 4.48 -8.39
N LEU A 109 -0.67 4.46 -7.08
CA LEU A 109 -1.60 5.36 -6.39
C LEU A 109 -1.24 6.82 -6.62
N VAL A 110 0.04 7.17 -6.46
CA VAL A 110 0.57 8.51 -6.73
C VAL A 110 0.31 8.92 -8.18
N LYS A 111 0.58 8.05 -9.16
CA LYS A 111 0.30 8.31 -10.57
C LYS A 111 -1.19 8.58 -10.83
N ILE A 112 -2.08 7.73 -10.32
CA ILE A 112 -3.54 7.91 -10.49
C ILE A 112 -3.99 9.27 -9.93
N LEU A 113 -3.48 9.64 -8.75
CA LEU A 113 -3.87 10.91 -8.11
C LEU A 113 -3.32 12.12 -8.87
N HIS A 114 -2.09 12.06 -9.38
CA HIS A 114 -1.56 13.10 -10.28
C HIS A 114 -2.41 13.26 -11.54
N ASP A 115 -2.80 12.15 -12.18
CA ASP A 115 -3.63 12.17 -13.39
C ASP A 115 -5.05 12.71 -13.13
N THR A 116 -5.49 12.78 -11.86
CA THR A 116 -6.84 13.22 -11.46
C THR A 116 -6.91 14.69 -11.00
N LEU A 117 -5.79 15.30 -10.64
CA LEU A 117 -5.70 16.67 -10.13
C LEU A 117 -5.63 17.71 -11.26
#